data_AF-A0A9W9GLQ7-F1
#
_entry.id   AF-A0A9W9GLQ7-F1
#
_cell.length_a   1.000
_cell.length_b   1.000
_cell.length_c   1.000
_cell.angle_alpha   90.00
_cell.angle_beta   90.00
_cell.angle_gamma   90.00
#
_symmetry.space_group_name_H-M   'P 1'
#
loop_
_entity.id
_entity.type
_entity.pdbx_description
1 polymer ?
#
loop_
_entity_poly.entity_id
_entity_poly.type
_entity_poly.pdbx_seq_one_letter_code
_entity_poly.pdbx_strand_id
1 'polypeptide(L)'
;MASQRKSHVFRVTGTSRELPDGDLKTALQEALNNNFADDERSHIQAEITIVPSCYDSDTQRVALVQFRGGVPQFLHELRVDPLGDWQVEMGDNGIDFDCHFFGFTQLYAPKENEPVVAE
;
A
#
# COMPACT_ATOMS: atom_id res chain seq x y z
N MET A 1 -20.94 21.17 -4.95
CA MET A 1 -20.57 20.06 -4.04
C MET A 1 -19.48 19.26 -4.75
N ALA A 2 -18.25 19.29 -4.26
CA ALA A 2 -17.20 18.45 -4.84
C ALA A 2 -17.57 16.99 -4.56
N SER A 3 -17.84 16.22 -5.60
CA SER A 3 -18.01 14.77 -5.48
C SER A 3 -16.67 14.24 -4.98
N GLN A 4 -16.59 13.93 -3.68
CA GLN A 4 -15.38 13.36 -3.07
C GLN A 4 -15.15 12.03 -3.78
N ARG A 5 -14.23 12.01 -4.75
CA ARG A 5 -13.85 10.77 -5.45
C ARG A 5 -13.46 9.77 -4.37
N LYS A 6 -14.17 8.63 -4.29
CA LYS A 6 -13.89 7.58 -3.31
C LYS A 6 -12.41 7.21 -3.40
N SER A 7 -11.67 7.45 -2.32
CA SER A 7 -10.29 7.01 -2.20
C SER A 7 -10.28 5.48 -2.16
N HIS A 8 -9.46 4.84 -2.99
CA HIS A 8 -9.25 3.40 -2.94
C HIS A 8 -7.96 3.12 -2.19
N VAL A 9 -7.99 2.10 -1.35
CA VAL A 9 -6.85 1.63 -0.56
C VAL A 9 -6.39 0.32 -1.17
N PHE A 10 -5.09 0.23 -1.43
CA PHE A 10 -4.44 -0.97 -1.91
C PHE A 10 -3.51 -1.50 -0.83
N ARG A 11 -3.44 -2.82 -0.73
CA ARG A 11 -2.41 -3.51 0.05
C ARG A 11 -1.19 -3.70 -0.83
N VAL A 12 -0.01 -3.54 -0.24
CA VAL A 12 1.27 -3.83 -0.86
C VAL A 12 1.99 -4.91 -0.07
N THR A 13 2.31 -6.01 -0.73
CA THR A 13 3.09 -7.13 -0.19
C THR A 13 4.44 -7.25 -0.88
N GLY A 14 5.30 -8.17 -0.41
CA GLY A 14 6.66 -8.33 -0.92
C GLY A 14 7.67 -7.32 -0.35
N THR A 15 7.25 -6.49 0.63
CA THR A 15 8.14 -5.51 1.25
C THR A 15 9.02 -6.15 2.34
N SER A 16 10.34 -6.02 2.19
CA SER A 16 11.32 -6.56 3.14
C SER A 16 11.29 -5.80 4.47
N ARG A 17 11.36 -6.54 5.58
CA ARG A 17 11.51 -5.97 6.94
C ARG A 17 12.91 -5.41 7.22
N GLU A 18 13.91 -5.77 6.40
CA GLU A 18 15.28 -5.30 6.60
C GLU A 18 15.40 -3.77 6.51
N LEU A 19 14.49 -3.14 5.76
CA LEU A 19 14.38 -1.70 5.65
C LEU A 19 13.56 -1.14 6.82
N PRO A 20 14.06 -0.09 7.51
CA PRO A 20 13.25 0.71 8.43
C PRO A 20 11.98 1.25 7.75
N ASP A 21 10.89 1.39 8.49
CA ASP A 21 9.60 1.84 7.95
C ASP A 21 9.69 3.17 7.18
N GLY A 22 10.57 4.10 7.61
CA GLY A 22 10.81 5.36 6.91
C GLY A 22 11.49 5.20 5.54
N ASP A 23 12.46 4.30 5.45
CA ASP A 23 13.18 4.00 4.21
C ASP A 23 12.27 3.21 3.26
N LEU A 24 11.51 2.25 3.79
CA LEU A 24 10.49 1.51 3.06
C LEU A 24 9.44 2.45 2.47
N LYS A 25 8.94 3.41 3.26
CA LYS A 25 7.99 4.42 2.78
C LYS A 25 8.56 5.26 1.65
N THR A 26 9.84 5.65 1.76
CA THR A 26 10.52 6.46 0.74
C THR A 26 10.68 5.67 -0.57
N ALA A 27 11.17 4.44 -0.50
CA ALA A 27 11.36 3.60 -1.67
C ALA A 27 10.03 3.19 -2.32
N LEU A 28 8.96 2.96 -1.53
CA LEU A 28 7.61 2.78 -2.07
C LEU A 28 7.11 4.04 -2.78
N GLN A 29 7.35 5.23 -2.21
CA GLN A 29 6.97 6.49 -2.84
C GLN A 29 7.68 6.70 -4.18
N GLU A 30 8.95 6.35 -4.26
CA GLU A 30 9.73 6.40 -5.51
C GLU A 30 9.21 5.41 -6.55
N ALA A 31 8.96 4.16 -6.15
CA ALA A 31 8.38 3.14 -7.03
C ALA A 31 7.02 3.58 -7.59
N LEU A 32 6.15 4.16 -6.75
CA LEU A 32 4.86 4.71 -7.19
C LEU A 32 5.04 5.85 -8.19
N ASN A 33 5.93 6.81 -7.89
CA ASN A 33 6.19 7.95 -8.79
C ASN A 33 6.73 7.50 -10.15
N ASN A 34 7.54 6.44 -10.20
CA ASN A 34 8.06 5.87 -11.43
C ASN A 34 6.96 5.21 -12.29
N ASN A 35 5.91 4.68 -11.66
CA ASN A 35 4.79 4.03 -12.34
C ASN A 35 3.63 4.99 -12.71
N PHE A 36 3.56 6.17 -12.08
CA PHE A 36 2.59 7.20 -12.46
C PHE A 36 2.86 7.75 -13.85
N ALA A 37 1.79 7.96 -14.62
CA ALA A 37 1.85 8.75 -15.85
C ALA A 37 2.20 10.22 -15.52
N ASP A 38 2.75 10.94 -16.50
CA ASP A 38 3.22 12.32 -16.30
C ASP A 38 2.11 13.27 -15.81
N ASP A 39 0.88 13.09 -16.31
CA ASP A 39 -0.27 13.88 -15.87
C ASP A 39 -0.70 13.52 -14.44
N GLU A 40 -0.60 12.24 -14.05
CA GLU A 40 -0.94 11.71 -12.73
C GLU A 40 -0.06 12.24 -11.61
N ARG A 41 1.25 12.40 -11.87
CA ARG A 41 2.24 12.86 -10.87
C ARG A 41 1.88 14.20 -10.22
N SER A 42 1.12 15.04 -10.91
CA SER A 42 0.74 16.37 -10.44
C SER A 42 -0.52 16.39 -9.57
N HIS A 43 -1.37 15.37 -9.64
CA HIS A 43 -2.71 15.40 -9.05
C HIS A 43 -3.10 14.15 -8.24
N ILE A 44 -2.37 13.05 -8.38
CA ILE A 44 -2.52 11.86 -7.54
C ILE A 44 -1.53 11.93 -6.38
N GLN A 45 -2.04 11.84 -5.16
CA GLN A 45 -1.23 11.77 -3.95
C GLN A 45 -1.38 10.39 -3.32
N ALA A 46 -0.26 9.70 -3.10
CA ALA A 46 -0.21 8.43 -2.38
C ALA A 46 0.03 8.67 -0.88
N GLU A 47 -0.85 8.14 -0.04
CA GLU A 47 -0.67 8.10 1.40
C GLU A 47 -0.31 6.68 1.82
N ILE A 48 0.94 6.52 2.27
CA ILE A 48 1.52 5.22 2.62
C ILE A 48 1.53 5.05 4.13
N THR A 49 0.94 3.95 4.60
CA THR A 49 0.95 3.50 5.99
C THR A 49 1.60 2.12 6.06
N ILE A 50 2.70 1.98 6.80
CA ILE A 50 3.34 0.68 7.04
C ILE A 50 2.61 0.00 8.20
N VAL A 51 2.27 -1.28 8.02
CA VAL A 51 1.57 -2.10 9.02
C VAL A 51 2.29 -3.44 9.22
N PRO A 52 2.20 -4.05 10.41
CA PRO A 52 2.73 -5.39 10.63
C PRO A 52 2.00 -6.41 9.73
N SER A 53 2.74 -7.41 9.24
CA SER A 53 2.17 -8.58 8.56
C SER A 53 1.74 -9.62 9.59
N CYS A 54 0.55 -10.23 9.42
CA CYS A 54 0.10 -11.33 10.27
C CYS A 54 0.62 -12.71 9.84
N TYR A 55 1.08 -12.84 8.59
CA TYR A 55 1.50 -14.12 8.02
C TYR A 55 3.00 -14.38 8.21
N ASP A 56 3.81 -13.35 8.00
CA ASP A 56 5.27 -13.41 8.08
C ASP A 56 5.80 -12.15 8.77
N SER A 57 5.37 -11.93 10.02
CA SER A 57 5.74 -10.75 10.81
C SER A 57 7.25 -10.57 11.00
N ASP A 58 8.00 -11.68 10.91
CA ASP A 58 9.44 -11.71 11.12
C ASP A 58 10.25 -11.29 9.91
N THR A 59 9.76 -11.49 8.68
CA THR A 59 10.50 -11.26 7.44
C THR A 59 9.86 -10.20 6.54
N GLN A 60 8.56 -9.96 6.70
CA GLN A 60 7.80 -9.07 5.81
C GLN A 60 7.10 -7.94 6.56
N ARG A 61 6.99 -6.83 5.84
CA ARG A 61 6.07 -5.74 6.15
C ARG A 61 4.95 -5.74 5.12
N VAL A 62 3.85 -5.10 5.48
CA VAL A 62 2.77 -4.79 4.55
C VAL A 62 2.62 -3.27 4.54
N ALA A 63 2.36 -2.70 3.38
CA ALA A 63 1.97 -1.29 3.30
C ALA A 63 0.52 -1.17 2.84
N LEU A 64 -0.18 -0.16 3.36
CA LEU A 64 -1.46 0.30 2.88
C LEU A 64 -1.24 1.60 2.14
N VAL A 65 -1.63 1.65 0.87
CA VAL A 65 -1.48 2.82 0.01
C VAL A 65 -2.86 3.34 -0.37
N GLN A 66 -3.19 4.52 0.11
CA GLN A 66 -4.41 5.23 -0.25
C GLN A 66 -4.09 6.28 -1.31
N PHE A 67 -4.75 6.22 -2.46
CA PHE A 67 -4.59 7.24 -3.49
C PHE A 67 -5.69 8.30 -3.40
N ARG A 68 -5.27 9.56 -3.21
CA ARG A 68 -6.12 10.75 -3.31
C ARG A 68 -6.01 11.33 -4.72
N GLY A 69 -7.11 11.85 -5.25
CA GLY A 69 -7.17 12.43 -6.61
C GLY A 69 -7.62 11.44 -7.70
N GLY A 70 -7.42 10.14 -7.50
CA GLY A 70 -7.82 9.08 -8.42
C GLY A 70 -7.10 7.78 -8.09
N VAL A 71 -7.44 6.70 -8.82
CA VAL A 71 -6.62 5.48 -8.83
C VAL A 71 -5.64 5.62 -9.99
N PRO A 72 -4.34 5.33 -9.81
CA PRO A 72 -3.38 5.35 -10.91
C PRO A 72 -3.77 4.38 -12.03
N GLN A 73 -3.42 4.72 -13.27
CA GLN A 73 -3.76 3.93 -14.44
C GLN A 73 -3.26 2.48 -14.34
N PHE A 74 -2.06 2.26 -13.81
CA PHE A 74 -1.49 0.91 -13.68
C PHE A 74 -2.24 0.02 -12.68
N LEU A 75 -3.08 0.60 -11.80
CA LEU A 75 -3.91 -0.14 -10.85
C LEU A 75 -5.39 -0.18 -11.25
N HIS A 76 -5.74 0.32 -12.44
CA HIS A 76 -7.13 0.31 -12.90
C HIS A 76 -7.69 -1.10 -13.09
N GLU A 77 -6.86 -2.06 -13.52
CA GLU A 77 -7.31 -3.44 -13.73
C GLU A 77 -7.79 -4.08 -12.44
N LEU A 78 -7.14 -3.79 -11.31
CA LEU A 78 -7.58 -4.23 -9.97
C LEU A 78 -8.94 -3.65 -9.54
N ARG A 79 -9.44 -2.59 -10.21
CA ARG A 79 -10.81 -2.11 -9.98
C ARG A 79 -11.85 -2.93 -10.75
N VAL A 80 -11.44 -3.54 -11.85
CA VAL A 80 -12.29 -4.37 -12.71
C VAL A 80 -12.30 -5.80 -12.20
N ASP A 81 -11.12 -6.33 -11.85
CA ASP A 81 -10.92 -7.62 -11.21
C ASP A 81 -10.27 -7.46 -9.82
N PRO A 82 -11.08 -7.31 -8.76
CA PRO A 82 -10.57 -7.04 -7.40
C PRO A 82 -9.90 -8.25 -6.74
N LEU A 83 -9.93 -9.43 -7.37
CA LEU A 83 -9.27 -10.65 -6.89
C LEU A 83 -7.86 -10.84 -7.49
N GLY A 84 -7.48 -10.02 -8.46
CA GLY A 84 -6.14 -10.04 -9.04
C GLY A 84 -5.11 -9.34 -8.15
N ASP A 85 -3.86 -9.50 -8.58
CA ASP A 85 -2.68 -8.80 -8.10
C ASP A 85 -2.01 -8.02 -9.24
N TRP A 86 -1.28 -6.96 -8.90
CA TRP A 86 -0.49 -6.18 -9.83
C TRP A 86 0.92 -5.96 -9.29
N GLN A 87 1.92 -6.55 -9.95
CA GLN A 87 3.30 -6.42 -9.54
C GLN A 87 3.96 -5.17 -10.14
N VAL A 88 4.73 -4.46 -9.31
CA VAL A 88 5.65 -3.40 -9.77
C VAL A 88 7.04 -3.63 -9.21
N GLU A 89 8.05 -3.08 -9.89
CA GLU A 89 9.44 -3.15 -9.44
C GLU A 89 9.73 -2.03 -8.42
N MET A 90 10.41 -2.40 -7.33
CA MET A 90 10.91 -1.53 -6.28
C MET A 90 12.38 -1.89 -6.03
N GLY A 91 13.29 -1.22 -6.74
CA GLY A 91 14.71 -1.55 -6.72
C GLY A 91 14.95 -2.94 -7.32
N ASP A 92 15.63 -3.81 -6.56
CA ASP A 92 15.92 -5.20 -6.97
C ASP A 92 14.78 -6.19 -6.62
N ASN A 93 13.73 -5.72 -5.94
CA ASN A 93 12.61 -6.53 -5.48
C ASN A 93 11.32 -6.17 -6.21
N GLY A 94 10.45 -7.17 -6.42
CA GLY A 94 9.07 -6.95 -6.83
C GLY A 94 8.17 -6.73 -5.61
N ILE A 95 7.19 -5.84 -5.74
CA ILE A 95 6.10 -5.66 -4.77
C ILE A 95 4.76 -5.85 -5.46
N ASP A 96 3.81 -6.45 -4.76
CA ASP A 96 2.50 -6.78 -5.31
C ASP A 96 1.42 -5.89 -4.72
N PHE A 97 0.55 -5.37 -5.58
CA PHE A 97 -0.63 -4.60 -5.20
C PHE A 97 -1.87 -5.47 -5.31
N ASP A 98 -2.72 -5.43 -4.28
CA ASP A 98 -4.06 -5.99 -4.34
C ASP A 98 -5.07 -5.10 -3.59
N CYS A 99 -6.36 -5.34 -3.81
CA CYS A 99 -7.43 -4.67 -3.07
C CYS A 99 -8.37 -5.65 -2.34
N HIS A 100 -7.97 -6.91 -2.18
CA HIS A 100 -8.77 -7.92 -1.50
C HIS A 100 -8.27 -8.11 -0.05
N PHE A 101 -8.91 -7.39 0.87
CA PHE A 101 -8.62 -7.50 2.32
C PHE A 101 -9.20 -8.76 2.97
N PHE A 102 -9.42 -9.84 2.21
CA PHE A 102 -9.97 -11.09 2.74
C PHE A 102 -9.01 -11.66 3.80
N GLY A 103 -9.52 -11.92 5.00
CA GLY A 103 -8.72 -12.44 6.13
C GLY A 103 -7.95 -11.38 6.94
N PHE A 104 -7.99 -10.09 6.59
CA PHE A 104 -7.39 -9.04 7.42
C PHE A 104 -8.26 -8.75 8.65
N THR A 105 -7.72 -9.02 9.85
CA THR A 105 -8.41 -8.79 11.13
C THR A 105 -7.96 -7.52 11.85
N GLN A 106 -6.82 -6.92 11.48
CA GLN A 106 -6.35 -5.64 12.04
C GLN A 106 -5.77 -4.73 10.95
N LEU A 107 -6.30 -3.51 10.85
CA LEU A 107 -5.92 -2.47 9.86
C LEU A 107 -5.34 -1.21 10.53
N TYR A 108 -4.94 -1.30 11.79
CA TYR A 108 -4.35 -0.19 12.53
C TYR A 108 -3.06 -0.62 13.22
N ALA A 109 -2.06 0.26 13.21
CA ALA A 109 -0.89 0.08 14.05
C ALA A 109 -1.34 0.21 15.52
N PRO A 110 -1.02 -0.77 16.39
CA PRO A 110 -1.11 -0.57 17.82
C PRO A 110 -0.29 0.67 18.19
N LYS A 111 -0.75 1.45 19.18
CA LYS A 111 0.07 2.55 19.68
C LYS A 111 1.37 2.01 20.22
N GLU A 112 2.47 2.69 19.89
CA GLU A 112 3.78 2.37 20.43
C GLU A 112 3.72 2.41 21.97
N ASN A 113 4.13 1.31 22.60
CA ASN A 113 4.17 1.10 24.06
C ASN A 113 2.83 0.82 24.77
N GLU A 114 1.72 0.59 24.06
CA GLU A 114 0.50 0.05 24.68
C GLU A 114 0.37 -1.47 24.44
N PRO A 115 0.14 -2.29 25.49
CA PRO A 115 -0.11 -3.71 25.30
C PRO A 115 -1.46 -3.92 24.58
N VAL A 116 -1.45 -4.75 23.55
CA VAL A 116 -2.67 -5.18 22.87
C VAL A 116 -3.35 -6.23 23.75
N VAL A 117 -4.44 -5.84 24.41
CA VAL A 117 -5.28 -6.73 25.22
C VAL A 117 -6.51 -7.16 24.43
N ALA A 118 -6.83 -8.45 24.45
CA ALA A 118 -8.11 -8.97 24.01
C ALA A 118 -9.04 -9.05 25.23
N GLU A 119 -10.25 -8.50 25.11
CA GLU A 119 -11.32 -8.67 26.12
C GLU A 119 -11.98 -10.05 26.01
#